data_AF-A0A2D8HWP1-F1
#
_entry.id   AF-A0A2D8HWP1-F1
#
_cell.length_a   1.000
_cell.length_b   1.000
_cell.length_c   1.000
_cell.angle_alpha   90.00
_cell.angle_beta   90.00
_cell.angle_gamma   90.00
#
_symmetry.space_group_name_H-M   'P 1'
#
loop_
_entity.id
_entity.type
_entity.pdbx_description
1 polymer ?
#
loop_
_entity_poly.entity_id
_entity_poly.type
_entity_poly.pdbx_seq_one_letter_code
_entity_poly.pdbx_strand_id
1 'polypeptide(L)'
;MNKTLKITLASGLLATAVTQAEETDTTLSAYAAGYTAGFTCSAIFNGDKSMEQIREHELSGIYSLIADRVAQMEPRVDEQNHWVRVPYDNGNRERISVWRPKLGCVDLPVGASVDDVKFVADPFSGHKKAGKDNGQPWKQKAEVNSVSSNTQLESVLQQAFTKKYGSGARTSAVLIATPDEIIAERY
;
A
#
# COMPACT_ATOMS: atom_id res chain seq x y z
N MET A 1 53.09 -31.89 49.33
CA MET A 1 53.18 -31.68 47.87
C MET A 1 51.76 -31.54 47.32
N ASN A 2 51.23 -30.31 47.22
CA ASN A 2 49.91 -30.06 46.62
C ASN A 2 50.07 -29.84 45.12
N LYS A 3 49.52 -30.75 44.30
CA LYS A 3 49.46 -30.61 42.84
C LYS A 3 48.24 -29.77 42.47
N THR A 4 48.48 -28.54 42.04
CA THR A 4 47.45 -27.65 41.49
C THR A 4 47.09 -28.11 40.08
N LEU A 5 45.88 -28.63 39.90
CA LEU A 5 45.32 -29.01 38.61
C LEU A 5 44.87 -27.75 37.86
N LYS A 6 45.60 -27.37 36.80
CA LYS A 6 45.22 -26.25 35.91
C LYS A 6 44.19 -26.76 34.90
N ILE A 7 42.95 -26.31 35.02
CA ILE A 7 41.90 -26.52 34.02
C ILE A 7 42.03 -25.39 32.99
N THR A 8 42.50 -25.72 31.78
CA THR A 8 42.52 -24.81 30.64
C THR A 8 41.14 -24.83 29.99
N LEU A 9 40.35 -23.78 30.18
CA LEU A 9 39.04 -23.62 29.55
C LEU A 9 39.23 -23.11 28.12
N ALA A 10 39.21 -24.02 27.13
CA ALA A 10 39.19 -23.66 25.72
C ALA A 10 37.80 -23.13 25.36
N SER A 11 37.64 -21.80 25.27
CA SER A 11 36.42 -21.17 24.75
C SER A 11 36.38 -21.37 23.23
N GLY A 12 35.63 -22.37 22.77
CA GLY A 12 35.29 -22.52 21.36
C GLY A 12 34.28 -21.46 20.95
N LEU A 13 34.71 -20.49 20.15
CA LEU A 13 33.79 -19.62 19.40
C LEU A 13 33.03 -20.49 18.40
N LEU A 14 31.82 -20.92 18.75
CA LEU A 14 30.84 -21.41 17.79
C LEU A 14 30.35 -20.20 16.97
N ALA A 15 30.98 -19.96 15.84
CA ALA A 15 30.44 -19.07 14.82
C ALA A 15 29.17 -19.73 14.25
N THR A 16 28.02 -19.38 14.83
CA THR A 16 26.73 -19.67 14.21
C THR A 16 26.62 -18.77 12.99
N ALA A 17 26.92 -19.32 11.81
CA ALA A 17 26.53 -18.69 10.57
C ALA A 17 25.00 -18.61 10.58
N VAL A 18 24.47 -17.42 10.83
CA VAL A 18 23.05 -17.14 10.63
C VAL A 18 22.84 -17.17 9.12
N THR A 19 22.49 -18.33 8.58
CA THR A 19 21.92 -18.43 7.24
C THR A 19 20.64 -17.63 7.27
N GLN A 20 20.64 -16.44 6.65
CA GLN A 20 19.38 -15.79 6.30
C GLN A 20 18.65 -16.74 5.36
N ALA A 21 17.49 -17.22 5.78
CA ALA A 21 16.64 -18.03 4.92
C ALA A 21 16.28 -17.18 3.71
N GLU A 22 16.70 -17.60 2.52
CA GLU A 22 16.23 -16.98 1.28
C GLU A 22 14.72 -17.10 1.19
N GLU A 23 14.07 -16.04 0.71
CA GLU A 23 12.64 -16.04 0.50
C GLU A 23 12.27 -17.12 -0.51
N THR A 24 11.41 -18.06 -0.11
CA THR A 24 10.93 -19.10 -1.03
C THR A 24 10.05 -18.48 -2.12
N ASP A 25 9.91 -19.14 -3.26
CA ASP A 25 8.99 -18.73 -4.32
C ASP A 25 7.54 -18.57 -3.82
N THR A 26 7.11 -19.44 -2.93
CA THR A 26 5.80 -19.35 -2.27
C THR A 26 5.70 -18.10 -1.39
N THR A 27 6.77 -17.75 -0.67
CA THR A 27 6.77 -16.54 0.15
C THR A 27 6.69 -15.28 -0.72
N LEU A 28 7.49 -15.20 -1.79
CA LEU A 28 7.43 -14.10 -2.75
C LEU A 28 6.07 -13.98 -3.43
N SER A 29 5.44 -15.12 -3.75
CA SER A 29 4.08 -15.15 -4.32
C SER A 29 3.03 -14.69 -3.31
N ALA A 30 3.18 -15.04 -2.03
CA ALA A 30 2.31 -14.54 -0.96
C ALA A 30 2.49 -13.02 -0.74
N TYR A 31 3.72 -12.50 -0.81
CA TYR A 31 3.96 -11.05 -0.75
C TYR A 31 3.30 -10.32 -1.91
N ALA A 32 3.49 -10.81 -3.14
CA ALA A 32 2.89 -10.24 -4.34
C ALA A 32 1.36 -10.25 -4.28
N ALA A 33 0.76 -11.36 -3.85
CA ALA A 33 -0.68 -11.50 -3.75
C ALA A 33 -1.26 -10.63 -2.62
N GLY A 34 -0.56 -10.51 -1.49
CA GLY A 34 -0.95 -9.62 -0.39
C GLY A 34 -0.90 -8.15 -0.81
N TYR A 35 0.20 -7.74 -1.44
CA TYR A 35 0.34 -6.40 -2.02
C TYR A 35 -0.81 -6.09 -3.00
N THR A 36 -1.06 -7.00 -3.94
CA THR A 36 -2.13 -6.83 -4.93
C THR A 36 -3.50 -6.74 -4.27
N ALA A 37 -3.80 -7.57 -3.27
CA ALA A 37 -5.08 -7.56 -2.57
C ALA A 37 -5.28 -6.26 -1.78
N GLY A 38 -4.28 -5.84 -1.00
CA GLY A 38 -4.39 -4.69 -0.09
C GLY A 38 -4.49 -3.36 -0.82
N PHE A 39 -3.65 -3.16 -1.85
CA PHE A 39 -3.67 -1.93 -2.66
C PHE A 39 -4.93 -1.86 -3.53
N THR A 40 -5.36 -2.97 -4.13
CA THR A 40 -6.62 -3.00 -4.90
C THR A 40 -7.82 -2.72 -3.99
N CYS A 41 -7.90 -3.37 -2.82
CA CYS A 41 -8.96 -3.13 -1.84
C CYS A 41 -9.06 -1.65 -1.45
N SER A 42 -7.92 -1.06 -1.09
CA SER A 42 -7.89 0.35 -0.67
C SER A 42 -8.27 1.28 -1.81
N ALA A 43 -7.74 1.03 -3.00
CA ALA A 43 -8.00 1.88 -4.16
C ALA A 43 -9.46 1.85 -4.62
N ILE A 44 -10.12 0.69 -4.54
CA ILE A 44 -11.56 0.57 -4.85
C ILE A 44 -12.38 1.22 -3.73
N PHE A 45 -12.29 0.71 -2.49
CA PHE A 45 -13.25 1.08 -1.45
C PHE A 45 -12.97 2.44 -0.79
N ASN A 46 -11.70 2.86 -0.71
CA ASN A 46 -11.35 4.21 -0.25
C ASN A 46 -11.24 5.19 -1.40
N GLY A 47 -10.61 4.78 -2.50
CA GLY A 47 -10.20 5.67 -3.59
C GLY A 47 -11.19 5.83 -4.74
N ASP A 48 -12.21 4.98 -4.86
CA ASP A 48 -13.13 4.95 -6.00
C ASP A 48 -12.40 4.86 -7.36
N LYS A 49 -11.27 4.15 -7.38
CA LYS A 49 -10.44 3.98 -8.58
C LYS A 49 -10.91 2.81 -9.43
N SER A 50 -10.84 2.98 -10.74
CA SER A 50 -10.97 1.90 -11.72
C SER A 50 -9.78 0.95 -11.68
N MET A 51 -9.95 -0.29 -12.16
CA MET A 51 -8.85 -1.25 -12.24
C MET A 51 -7.69 -0.77 -13.13
N GLU A 52 -7.96 0.03 -14.17
CA GLU A 52 -6.91 0.62 -15.00
C GLU A 52 -6.05 1.60 -14.20
N GLN A 53 -6.68 2.52 -13.46
CA GLN A 53 -5.98 3.44 -12.55
C GLN A 53 -5.23 2.69 -11.46
N ILE A 54 -5.75 1.56 -10.98
CA ILE A 54 -5.08 0.72 -9.96
C ILE A 54 -3.82 0.08 -10.54
N ARG A 55 -3.91 -0.50 -11.74
CA ARG A 55 -2.76 -1.09 -12.43
C ARG A 55 -1.67 -0.06 -12.68
N GLU A 56 -2.06 1.14 -13.12
CA GLU A 56 -1.11 2.20 -13.39
C GLU A 56 -0.50 2.77 -12.11
N HIS A 57 -1.30 3.12 -11.11
CA HIS A 57 -0.83 3.92 -9.98
C HIS A 57 -0.41 3.13 -8.75
N GLU A 58 -1.03 1.97 -8.52
CA GLU A 58 -0.86 1.20 -7.30
C GLU A 58 -0.06 -0.08 -7.51
N LEU A 59 -0.24 -0.76 -8.65
CA LEU A 59 0.36 -2.07 -8.92
C LEU A 59 1.56 -2.01 -9.87
N SER A 60 2.09 -0.82 -10.14
CA SER A 60 3.29 -0.63 -10.96
C SER A 60 4.21 0.44 -10.39
N GLY A 61 5.48 0.45 -10.80
CA GLY A 61 6.48 1.33 -10.18
C GLY A 61 6.81 0.95 -8.73
N ILE A 62 6.49 -0.29 -8.35
CA ILE A 62 6.71 -0.86 -7.03
C ILE A 62 8.10 -1.50 -6.93
N TYR A 63 8.47 -1.95 -5.74
CA TYR A 63 9.76 -2.59 -5.48
C TYR A 63 9.95 -3.85 -6.34
N SER A 64 11.15 -3.99 -6.92
CA SER A 64 11.45 -5.02 -7.93
C SER A 64 11.28 -6.47 -7.45
N LEU A 65 11.38 -6.71 -6.14
CA LEU A 65 11.25 -8.05 -5.53
C LEU A 65 9.96 -8.78 -5.94
N ILE A 66 8.86 -8.04 -6.14
CA ILE A 66 7.56 -8.63 -6.50
C ILE A 66 6.93 -8.05 -7.76
N ALA A 67 7.53 -7.02 -8.38
CA ALA A 67 6.92 -6.25 -9.45
C ALA A 67 6.43 -7.13 -10.61
N ASP A 68 7.26 -8.05 -11.08
CA ASP A 68 6.92 -8.95 -12.19
C ASP A 68 5.77 -9.91 -11.82
N ARG A 69 5.69 -10.35 -10.56
CA ARG A 69 4.60 -11.20 -10.07
C ARG A 69 3.30 -10.42 -9.97
N VAL A 70 3.33 -9.22 -9.40
CA VAL A 70 2.15 -8.34 -9.29
C VAL A 70 1.60 -7.98 -10.67
N ALA A 71 2.45 -7.73 -11.66
CA ALA A 71 2.03 -7.43 -13.02
C ALA A 71 1.14 -8.53 -13.65
N GLN A 72 1.30 -9.79 -13.21
CA GLN A 72 0.57 -10.95 -13.72
C GLN A 72 -0.63 -11.36 -12.86
N MET A 73 -0.84 -10.72 -11.70
CA MET A 73 -1.89 -11.10 -10.77
C MET A 73 -3.22 -10.46 -11.12
N GLU A 74 -4.29 -11.25 -11.04
CA GLU A 74 -5.67 -10.80 -11.24
C GLU A 74 -6.44 -10.82 -9.91
N PRO A 75 -6.72 -9.66 -9.29
CA PRO A 75 -7.53 -9.59 -8.09
C PRO A 75 -9.00 -9.90 -8.40
N ARG A 76 -9.65 -10.60 -7.47
CA ARG A 76 -11.09 -10.82 -7.46
C ARG A 76 -11.71 -9.93 -6.39
N VAL A 77 -12.58 -9.02 -6.81
CA VAL A 77 -13.25 -8.05 -5.94
C VAL A 77 -14.67 -8.54 -5.65
N ASP A 78 -15.05 -8.52 -4.38
CA ASP A 78 -16.44 -8.67 -3.96
C ASP A 78 -16.90 -7.33 -3.39
N GLU A 79 -17.68 -6.61 -4.20
CA GLU A 79 -18.21 -5.31 -3.82
C GLU A 79 -19.30 -5.40 -2.74
N GLN A 80 -20.03 -6.51 -2.67
CA GLN A 80 -21.10 -6.68 -1.70
C GLN A 80 -20.55 -6.91 -0.29
N ASN A 81 -19.51 -7.72 -0.19
CA ASN A 81 -18.87 -8.08 1.08
C ASN A 81 -17.59 -7.27 1.37
N HIS A 82 -17.26 -6.33 0.47
CA HIS A 82 -16.12 -5.42 0.53
C HIS A 82 -14.78 -6.11 0.82
N TRP A 83 -14.46 -7.17 0.08
CA TRP A 83 -13.14 -7.81 0.14
C TRP A 83 -12.53 -7.96 -1.25
N VAL A 84 -11.21 -8.12 -1.27
CA VAL A 84 -10.43 -8.48 -2.45
C VAL A 84 -9.62 -9.70 -2.12
N ARG A 85 -9.60 -10.69 -3.03
CA ARG A 85 -8.72 -11.86 -2.92
C ARG A 85 -7.88 -12.04 -4.17
N VAL A 86 -6.64 -12.48 -3.98
CA VAL A 86 -5.70 -12.72 -5.07
C VAL A 86 -5.19 -14.15 -4.95
N PRO A 87 -5.53 -15.03 -5.91
CA PRO A 87 -5.02 -16.40 -5.93
C PRO A 87 -3.53 -16.41 -6.29
N TYR A 88 -2.78 -17.33 -5.71
CA TYR A 88 -1.38 -17.59 -6.03
C TYR A 88 -1.07 -19.09 -5.91
N ASP A 89 0.15 -19.50 -6.26
CA ASP A 89 0.58 -20.92 -6.30
C ASP A 89 -0.43 -21.81 -7.06
N ASN A 90 -0.73 -21.42 -8.30
CA ASN A 90 -1.73 -22.06 -9.17
C ASN A 90 -3.16 -22.10 -8.61
N GLY A 91 -3.50 -21.12 -7.77
CA GLY A 91 -4.82 -21.01 -7.15
C GLY A 91 -5.03 -21.92 -5.94
N ASN A 92 -3.99 -22.62 -5.48
CA ASN A 92 -4.06 -23.44 -4.26
C ASN A 92 -4.05 -22.59 -2.98
N ARG A 93 -3.67 -21.31 -3.08
CA ARG A 93 -3.59 -20.37 -1.98
C ARG A 93 -4.16 -19.02 -2.41
N GLU A 94 -4.55 -18.21 -1.44
CA GLU A 94 -5.01 -16.85 -1.68
C GLU A 94 -4.54 -15.89 -0.58
N ARG A 95 -4.42 -14.62 -0.94
CA ARG A 95 -4.28 -13.50 -0.01
C ARG A 95 -5.54 -12.67 -0.09
N ILE A 96 -6.06 -12.27 1.07
CA ILE A 96 -7.35 -11.60 1.19
C ILE A 96 -7.15 -10.29 1.95
N SER A 97 -7.76 -9.23 1.44
CA SER A 97 -7.86 -7.95 2.13
C SER A 97 -9.32 -7.56 2.23
N VAL A 98 -9.72 -7.09 3.40
CA VAL A 98 -11.12 -6.73 3.67
C VAL A 98 -11.22 -5.29 4.12
N TRP A 99 -12.20 -4.57 3.57
CA TRP A 99 -12.48 -3.21 3.93
C TRP A 99 -13.48 -3.13 5.09
N ARG A 100 -13.27 -2.12 5.94
CA ARG A 100 -14.15 -1.77 7.06
C ARG A 100 -14.44 -0.28 7.05
N PRO A 101 -15.69 0.14 7.25
CA PRO A 101 -16.03 1.55 7.35
C PRO A 101 -15.15 2.28 8.36
N LYS A 102 -14.62 3.45 7.97
CA LYS A 102 -13.71 4.29 8.77
C LYS A 102 -12.37 3.68 9.16
N LEU A 103 -12.12 2.40 8.88
CA LEU A 103 -10.87 1.71 9.20
C LEU A 103 -10.04 1.39 7.94
N GLY A 104 -10.66 1.40 6.76
CA GLY A 104 -9.98 1.09 5.51
C GLY A 104 -9.81 -0.42 5.31
N CYS A 105 -8.82 -0.82 4.52
CA CYS A 105 -8.55 -2.23 4.24
C CYS A 105 -7.52 -2.83 5.18
N VAL A 106 -7.75 -4.08 5.59
CA VAL A 106 -6.81 -4.89 6.36
C VAL A 106 -6.58 -6.22 5.67
N ASP A 107 -5.31 -6.61 5.58
CA ASP A 107 -4.90 -7.91 5.08
C ASP A 107 -5.13 -8.99 6.14
N LEU A 108 -5.72 -10.11 5.73
CA LEU A 108 -5.79 -11.29 6.58
C LEU A 108 -4.41 -11.99 6.69
N PRO A 109 -4.15 -12.75 7.76
CA PRO A 109 -2.96 -13.59 7.86
C PRO A 109 -2.82 -14.56 6.69
N VAL A 110 -1.59 -14.98 6.37
CA VAL A 110 -1.35 -15.99 5.33
C VAL A 110 -2.03 -17.30 5.74
N GLY A 111 -2.76 -17.92 4.80
CA GLY A 111 -3.52 -19.15 5.06
C GLY A 111 -4.95 -18.92 5.59
N ALA A 112 -5.35 -17.67 5.80
CA ALA A 112 -6.74 -17.33 6.06
C ALA A 112 -7.62 -17.57 4.84
N SER A 113 -8.90 -17.82 5.11
CA SER A 113 -9.97 -17.96 4.14
C SER A 113 -10.96 -16.80 4.24
N VAL A 114 -11.86 -16.66 3.27
CA VAL A 114 -12.93 -15.66 3.32
C VAL A 114 -13.84 -15.82 4.55
N ASP A 115 -13.98 -17.05 5.08
CA ASP A 115 -14.77 -17.31 6.28
C ASP A 115 -14.15 -16.70 7.55
N ASP A 116 -12.86 -16.36 7.51
CA ASP A 116 -12.12 -15.74 8.62
C ASP A 116 -12.33 -14.23 8.69
N VAL A 117 -12.96 -13.62 7.66
CA VAL A 117 -13.34 -12.20 7.66
C VAL A 117 -14.20 -11.84 8.89
N LYS A 118 -14.98 -12.78 9.41
CA LYS A 118 -15.79 -12.62 10.64
C LYS A 118 -14.98 -12.29 11.89
N PHE A 119 -13.68 -12.61 11.90
CA PHE A 119 -12.78 -12.29 13.01
C PHE A 119 -12.19 -10.87 12.92
N VAL A 120 -12.35 -10.19 11.78
CA VAL A 120 -11.93 -8.80 11.62
C VAL A 120 -13.00 -7.90 12.21
N ALA A 121 -12.62 -7.16 13.25
CA ALA A 121 -13.50 -6.22 13.94
C ALA A 121 -14.18 -5.25 12.96
N ASP A 122 -15.49 -5.10 13.10
CA ASP A 122 -16.31 -4.13 12.35
C ASP A 122 -17.11 -3.23 13.29
N PRO A 123 -16.44 -2.41 14.13
CA PRO A 123 -17.13 -1.57 15.11
C PRO A 123 -17.99 -0.47 14.44
N PHE A 124 -17.80 -0.23 13.14
CA PHE A 124 -18.50 0.79 12.38
C PHE A 124 -19.41 0.19 11.30
N SER A 125 -19.84 -1.06 11.47
CA SER A 125 -20.76 -1.71 10.55
C SER A 125 -22.01 -0.86 10.31
N GLY A 126 -22.43 -0.74 9.05
CA GLY A 126 -23.56 0.10 8.64
C GLY A 126 -23.30 1.61 8.63
N HIS A 127 -22.16 2.09 9.12
CA HIS A 127 -21.78 3.49 8.91
C HIS A 127 -21.39 3.71 7.45
N LYS A 128 -21.91 4.78 6.85
CA LYS A 128 -21.50 5.21 5.52
C LYS A 128 -20.08 5.76 5.56
N LYS A 129 -19.38 5.67 4.43
CA LYS A 129 -18.15 6.44 4.16
C LYS A 129 -18.40 7.89 4.56
N ALA A 130 -17.43 8.51 5.24
CA ALA A 130 -17.53 9.92 5.60
C ALA A 130 -17.82 10.73 4.33
N GLY A 131 -18.66 11.77 4.46
CA GLY A 131 -18.90 12.70 3.36
C GLY A 131 -17.61 13.38 2.92
N LYS A 132 -17.62 14.00 1.75
CA LYS A 132 -16.49 14.82 1.29
C LYS A 132 -16.18 15.87 2.34
N ASP A 133 -14.88 16.06 2.60
CA ASP A 133 -14.41 17.19 3.40
C ASP A 133 -14.92 18.49 2.76
N ASN A 134 -15.40 19.42 3.57
CA ASN A 134 -15.85 20.73 3.11
C ASN A 134 -14.70 21.75 3.02
N GLY A 135 -13.48 21.36 3.43
CA GLY A 135 -12.26 22.14 3.36
C GLY A 135 -12.14 23.19 4.47
N GLN A 136 -12.86 23.05 5.59
CA GLN A 136 -12.65 23.93 6.75
C GLN A 136 -11.27 23.66 7.39
N PRO A 137 -10.55 24.69 7.89
CA PRO A 137 -10.99 26.07 8.08
C PRO A 137 -10.72 27.01 6.87
N TRP A 138 -10.24 26.50 5.73
CA TRP A 138 -9.92 27.34 4.57
C TRP A 138 -11.16 28.02 4.01
N LYS A 139 -11.17 29.35 4.09
CA LYS A 139 -12.30 30.18 3.63
C LYS A 139 -12.23 30.45 2.14
N GLN A 140 -11.02 30.49 1.60
CA GLN A 140 -10.74 30.71 0.18
C GLN A 140 -10.10 29.45 -0.39
N LYS A 141 -10.62 29.00 -1.53
CA LYS A 141 -10.16 27.78 -2.19
C LYS A 141 -10.06 28.05 -3.68
N ALA A 142 -8.87 27.84 -4.23
CA ALA A 142 -8.69 27.76 -5.68
C ALA A 142 -9.59 26.65 -6.23
N GLU A 143 -10.10 26.85 -7.44
CA GLU A 143 -10.83 25.81 -8.14
C GLU A 143 -9.89 24.65 -8.49
N VAL A 144 -10.32 23.43 -8.22
CA VAL A 144 -9.53 22.21 -8.50
C VAL A 144 -9.19 22.16 -9.98
N ASN A 145 -7.93 21.86 -10.31
CA ASN A 145 -7.38 21.80 -11.66
C ASN A 145 -7.42 23.13 -12.44
N SER A 146 -7.73 24.26 -11.79
CA SER A 146 -7.68 25.56 -12.44
C SER A 146 -6.25 26.00 -12.80
N VAL A 147 -6.16 26.89 -13.78
CA VAL A 147 -4.91 27.53 -14.19
C VAL A 147 -4.62 28.68 -13.23
N SER A 148 -3.43 28.69 -12.62
CA SER A 148 -3.04 29.80 -11.75
C SER A 148 -2.85 31.08 -12.55
N SER A 149 -3.34 32.21 -12.01
CA SER A 149 -3.04 33.54 -12.56
C SER A 149 -1.56 33.93 -12.40
N ASN A 150 -0.83 33.25 -11.51
CA ASN A 150 0.61 33.39 -11.36
C ASN A 150 1.33 32.46 -12.34
N THR A 151 1.93 33.04 -13.39
CA THR A 151 2.56 32.29 -14.48
C THR A 151 3.75 31.42 -14.03
N GLN A 152 4.50 31.87 -13.02
CA GLN A 152 5.64 31.11 -12.49
C GLN A 152 5.14 29.89 -11.73
N LEU A 153 4.09 30.06 -10.92
CA LEU A 153 3.44 28.96 -10.21
C LEU A 153 2.83 27.96 -11.20
N GLU A 154 2.09 28.43 -12.21
CA GLU A 154 1.47 27.56 -13.21
C GLU A 154 2.52 26.71 -13.94
N SER A 155 3.67 27.28 -14.28
CA SER A 155 4.77 26.55 -14.90
C SER A 155 5.30 25.41 -14.01
N VAL A 156 5.42 25.64 -12.71
CA VAL A 156 5.83 24.60 -11.75
C VAL A 156 4.74 23.53 -11.58
N LEU A 157 3.48 23.94 -11.51
CA LEU A 157 2.34 23.01 -11.43
C LEU A 157 2.29 22.10 -12.65
N GLN A 158 2.49 22.62 -13.86
CA GLN A 158 2.56 21.81 -15.08
C GLN A 158 3.74 20.83 -15.03
N GLN A 159 4.92 21.31 -14.63
CA GLN A 159 6.12 20.48 -14.52
C GLN A 159 5.95 19.34 -13.51
N ALA A 160 5.19 19.54 -12.42
CA ALA A 160 4.94 18.54 -11.40
C ALA A 160 4.28 17.26 -11.95
N PHE A 161 3.46 17.36 -12.99
CA PHE A 161 2.81 16.21 -13.63
C PHE A 161 3.62 15.63 -14.80
N THR A 162 4.88 16.06 -14.97
CA THR A 162 5.81 15.52 -15.98
C THR A 162 6.94 14.72 -15.32
N LYS A 163 7.85 14.19 -16.13
CA LYS A 163 9.08 13.51 -15.65
C LYS A 163 10.20 14.48 -15.23
N LYS A 164 9.91 15.79 -15.08
CA LYS A 164 10.88 16.82 -14.70
C LYS A 164 11.68 16.47 -13.45
N TYR A 165 11.06 15.82 -12.48
CA TYR A 165 11.65 15.47 -11.18
C TYR A 165 12.19 14.03 -11.12
N GLY A 166 12.23 13.32 -12.24
CA GLY A 166 12.77 11.96 -12.35
C GLY A 166 12.02 11.12 -13.37
N SER A 167 12.72 10.21 -14.06
CA SER A 167 12.12 9.33 -15.06
C SER A 167 11.01 8.43 -14.48
N GLY A 168 11.17 8.01 -13.21
CA GLY A 168 10.17 7.24 -12.46
C GLY A 168 9.13 8.08 -11.71
N ALA A 169 9.21 9.42 -11.74
CA ALA A 169 8.33 10.27 -10.95
C ALA A 169 6.86 10.14 -11.41
N ARG A 170 5.95 10.05 -10.42
CA ARG A 170 4.50 10.08 -10.60
C ARG A 170 3.92 11.00 -9.53
N THR A 171 3.30 12.08 -9.96
CA THR A 171 2.59 13.00 -9.07
C THR A 171 1.11 12.67 -9.16
N SER A 172 0.52 12.27 -8.05
CA SER A 172 -0.92 12.02 -7.94
C SER A 172 -1.70 13.26 -7.51
N ALA A 173 -1.01 14.24 -6.91
CA ALA A 173 -1.60 15.43 -6.34
C ALA A 173 -0.56 16.52 -6.14
N VAL A 174 -0.98 17.77 -6.33
CA VAL A 174 -0.30 18.96 -5.79
C VAL A 174 -1.35 19.80 -5.07
N LEU A 175 -1.12 20.05 -3.78
CA LEU A 175 -1.92 20.95 -2.97
C LEU A 175 -0.99 22.01 -2.38
N ILE A 176 -1.27 23.28 -2.65
CA ILE A 176 -0.55 24.43 -2.11
C ILE A 176 -1.53 25.23 -1.28
N ALA A 177 -1.26 25.33 0.01
CA ALA A 177 -2.12 26.01 0.98
C ALA A 177 -1.31 26.85 1.96
N THR A 178 -1.94 27.88 2.48
CA THR A 178 -1.53 28.63 3.67
C THR A 178 -2.49 28.28 4.83
N PRO A 179 -2.33 28.82 6.04
CA PRO A 179 -3.33 28.65 7.09
C PRO A 179 -4.74 29.17 6.71
N ASP A 180 -4.83 30.14 5.79
CA ASP A 180 -6.06 30.87 5.50
C ASP A 180 -6.72 30.46 4.17
N GLU A 181 -5.93 29.98 3.20
CA GLU A 181 -6.42 29.65 1.85
C GLU A 181 -5.75 28.43 1.20
N ILE A 182 -6.46 27.81 0.24
CA ILE A 182 -5.88 26.90 -0.75
C ILE A 182 -5.57 27.72 -2.01
N ILE A 183 -4.29 27.86 -2.34
CA ILE A 183 -3.77 28.66 -3.47
C ILE A 183 -3.85 27.89 -4.79
N ALA A 184 -3.59 26.58 -4.76
CA ALA A 184 -3.67 25.72 -5.94
C ALA A 184 -3.93 24.27 -5.52
N GLU A 185 -4.74 23.57 -6.30
CA GLU A 185 -5.07 22.16 -6.12
C GLU A 185 -5.15 21.49 -7.49
N ARG A 186 -4.38 20.43 -7.72
CA ARG A 186 -4.35 19.69 -8.98
C ARG A 186 -4.13 18.19 -8.73
N TYR A 187 -4.84 17.34 -9.47
CA TYR A 187 -4.74 15.88 -9.41
C TYR A 187 -4.70 15.28 -10.82
#